data_AF-A0A0H3V8H0-F1
#
_entry.id   AF-A0A0H3V8H0-F1
#
_cell.length_a   1.000
_cell.length_b   1.000
_cell.length_c   1.000
_cell.angle_alpha   90.00
_cell.angle_beta   90.00
_cell.angle_gamma   90.00
#
_symmetry.space_group_name_H-M   'P 1'
#
loop_
_entity.id
_entity.type
_entity.pdbx_description
1 polymer ?
#
loop_
_entity_poly.entity_id
_entity_poly.type
_entity_poly.pdbx_seq_one_letter_code
_entity_poly.pdbx_strand_id
1 'polypeptide(L)' 'VLDFLGSETDYYVWAGALTQLDWIRRRLEHIPQAHEAFTNYLLSLMNAVINHLGYNELATDSTSTILNRMQIMNFACNLG' A
#
# COMPACT_ATOMS: atom_id res chain seq x y z
N VAL A 1 0.42 4.29 15.70
CA VAL A 1 0.59 2.81 15.54
C VAL A 1 0.77 2.43 14.08
N LEU A 2 0.00 2.97 13.12
CA LEU A 2 0.20 2.68 11.69
C LEU A 2 1.41 3.40 11.07
N ASP A 3 2.00 4.36 11.79
CA ASP A 3 3.07 5.23 11.28
C ASP A 3 4.33 4.46 10.86
N PHE A 4 4.58 3.28 11.44
CA PHE A 4 5.73 2.43 11.06
C PHE A 4 5.64 1.95 9.60
N LEU A 5 4.43 1.85 9.05
CA LEU A 5 4.22 1.46 7.65
C LEU A 5 4.89 2.45 6.68
N GLY A 6 5.06 3.71 7.09
CA GLY A 6 5.77 4.72 6.30
C GLY A 6 7.25 4.40 6.02
N SER A 7 7.82 3.40 6.71
CA SER A 7 9.17 2.87 6.46
C SER A 7 9.21 1.37 6.19
N GLU A 8 8.05 0.71 6.15
CA GLU A 8 7.95 -0.75 6.00
C GLU A 8 8.08 -1.17 4.54
N THR A 9 8.77 -2.28 4.28
CA THR A 9 9.00 -2.83 2.94
C THR A 9 8.72 -4.33 2.83
N ASP A 10 8.45 -5.02 3.94
CA ASP A 10 8.22 -6.45 3.98
C ASP A 10 6.85 -6.84 3.40
N TYR A 11 6.87 -7.89 2.58
CA TYR A 11 5.70 -8.42 1.91
C TYR A 11 4.58 -8.83 2.89
N TYR A 12 4.92 -9.54 3.96
CA TYR A 12 3.94 -10.14 4.85
C TYR A 12 3.24 -9.10 5.70
N VAL A 13 3.96 -8.05 6.11
CA VAL A 13 3.38 -6.93 6.84
C VAL A 13 2.37 -6.20 5.98
N TRP A 14 2.73 -5.86 4.74
CA TRP A 14 1.82 -5.21 3.80
C TRP A 14 0.64 -6.11 3.43
N ALA A 15 0.86 -7.40 3.20
CA ALA A 15 -0.20 -8.36 2.89
C ALA A 15 -1.26 -8.42 4.01
N GLY A 16 -0.84 -8.35 5.28
CA GLY A 16 -1.75 -8.29 6.42
C GLY A 16 -2.46 -6.95 6.58
N ALA A 17 -1.81 -5.85 6.21
CA ALA A 17 -2.35 -4.49 6.38
C ALA A 17 -3.38 -4.11 5.31
N LEU A 18 -3.12 -4.42 4.04
CA LEU A 18 -3.87 -3.89 2.89
C LEU A 18 -5.38 -4.14 2.97
N THR A 19 -5.81 -5.35 3.32
CA THR A 19 -7.24 -5.67 3.45
C THR A 19 -7.95 -4.82 4.50
N GLN A 20 -7.28 -4.56 5.63
CA GLN A 20 -7.88 -3.78 6.71
C GLN A 20 -7.92 -2.29 6.37
N LEU A 21 -6.87 -1.78 5.73
CA LEU A 21 -6.81 -0.40 5.26
C LEU A 21 -7.90 -0.13 4.22
N ASP A 22 -8.11 -1.04 3.27
CA ASP A 22 -9.19 -0.92 2.28
C ASP A 22 -10.57 -0.96 2.94
N TRP A 23 -10.78 -1.87 3.91
CA TRP A 23 -12.05 -1.95 4.64
C TRP A 23 -12.38 -0.63 5.36
N ILE A 24 -11.41 -0.01 6.03
CA ILE A 24 -11.60 1.30 6.68
C ILE A 24 -11.91 2.36 5.63
N ARG A 25 -11.16 2.40 4.51
CA ARG A 25 -11.39 3.36 3.43
C ARG A 25 -12.81 3.28 2.88
N ARG A 26 -13.29 2.07 2.58
CA ARG A 26 -14.66 1.85 2.07
C ARG A 26 -15.74 2.34 3.06
N ARG A 27 -15.50 2.20 4.36
CA ARG A 27 -16.42 2.75 5.38
C ARG A 27 -16.55 4.26 5.30
N LEU A 28 -15.54 4.96 4.78
CA LEU A 28 -15.55 6.41 4.65
C LEU A 28 -16.20 6.91 3.34
N GLU A 29 -16.62 6.05 2.41
CA GLU A 29 -17.18 6.43 1.10
C GLU A 29 -18.33 7.46 1.17
N HIS A 30 -19.12 7.43 2.24
CA HIS A 30 -20.24 8.35 2.48
C HIS A 30 -19.82 9.71 3.07
N ILE A 31 -18.53 9.90 3.40
CA ILE A 31 -17.95 11.12 3.96
C ILE A 31 -16.78 11.54 3.05
N PRO A 32 -17.03 12.28 1.94
CA PRO A 32 -16.04 12.50 0.89
C PRO A 32 -14.71 13.07 1.38
N GLN A 33 -14.75 14.07 2.27
CA GLN A 33 -13.54 14.71 2.81
C GLN A 33 -12.68 13.73 3.63
N ALA A 34 -13.32 12.87 4.43
CA ALA A 34 -12.61 11.88 5.23
C ALA A 34 -12.06 10.74 4.35
N HIS A 35 -12.84 10.30 3.35
CA HIS A 35 -12.39 9.32 2.38
C HIS A 35 -11.15 9.79 1.61
N GLU A 36 -11.17 11.03 1.11
CA GLU A 36 -10.05 11.64 0.40
C GLU A 36 -8.82 11.80 1.31
N ALA A 37 -9.00 12.37 2.51
CA ALA A 37 -7.90 12.54 3.47
C ALA A 37 -7.26 11.20 3.84
N PHE A 38 -8.07 10.16 4.08
CA PHE A 38 -7.56 8.83 4.39
C PHE A 38 -6.86 8.19 3.19
N THR A 39 -7.41 8.33 1.99
CA THR A 39 -6.80 7.83 0.74
C THR A 39 -5.41 8.45 0.52
N ASN A 40 -5.29 9.76 0.67
CA ASN A 40 -4.01 10.47 0.58
C ASN A 40 -3.02 10.02 1.66
N TYR A 41 -3.51 9.78 2.87
CA TYR A 41 -2.68 9.22 3.94
C TYR A 41 -2.17 7.82 3.61
N LEU A 42 -3.02 6.92 3.08
CA LEU A 42 -2.60 5.58 2.65
C LEU A 42 -1.51 5.64 1.56
N LEU A 43 -1.69 6.48 0.54
CA LEU A 43 -0.68 6.70 -0.50
C LEU A 43 0.63 7.20 0.09
N SER A 44 0.57 8.09 1.10
CA SER A 44 1.78 8.60 1.76
C SER A 44 2.57 7.52 2.50
N LEU A 45 1.89 6.56 3.13
CA LEU A 45 2.53 5.41 3.81
C LEU A 45 3.21 4.48 2.80
N MET A 46 2.65 4.35 1.59
CA MET A 46 3.15 3.45 0.56
C MET A 46 4.39 3.96 -0.17
N ASN A 47 4.75 5.24 -0.02
CA ASN A 47 5.88 5.84 -0.73
C ASN A 47 7.20 5.07 -0.54
N ALA A 48 7.51 4.65 0.68
CA ALA A 48 8.75 3.93 0.97
C ALA A 48 8.80 2.58 0.26
N VAL A 49 7.72 1.79 0.36
CA VAL A 49 7.65 0.47 -0.27
C VAL A 49 7.60 0.56 -1.80
N ILE A 50 6.91 1.55 -2.37
CA ILE A 50 6.89 1.80 -3.82
C ILE A 50 8.29 2.11 -4.33
N ASN A 51 9.01 3.02 -3.65
CA ASN A 51 10.38 3.38 -4.02
C ASN A 51 11.36 2.21 -3.86
N HIS A 52 11.16 1.37 -2.84
CA HIS A 52 11.97 0.18 -2.62
C HIS A 52 11.78 -0.88 -3.72
N LEU A 53 10.52 -1.14 -4.10
CA LEU A 53 10.20 -2.21 -5.06
C LEU A 53 10.48 -1.80 -6.50
N GLY A 54 10.28 -0.51 -6.83
CA GLY A 54 10.27 -0.03 -8.21
C GLY A 54 9.17 -0.68 -9.06
N TYR A 55 9.10 -0.29 -10.34
CA TYR A 55 8.03 -0.72 -11.24
C TYR A 55 8.36 -1.96 -12.08
N ASN A 56 9.64 -2.28 -12.24
CA ASN A 56 10.10 -3.39 -13.08
C ASN A 56 10.56 -4.56 -12.23
N GLU A 57 10.23 -5.77 -12.66
CA GLU A 57 10.78 -6.99 -12.09
C GLU A 57 12.25 -7.17 -12.51
N LEU A 58 13.07 -7.65 -11.57
CA LEU A 58 14.47 -7.96 -11.81
C LEU A 58 14.69 -9.48 -11.71
N ALA A 59 15.62 -10.02 -12.48
CA ALA A 59 15.97 -11.44 -12.43
C ALA A 59 16.50 -11.90 -11.05
N THR A 60 16.91 -10.95 -10.21
CA THR A 60 17.39 -11.18 -8.84
C THR A 60 16.29 -11.04 -7.78
N ASP A 61 15.06 -10.68 -8.17
CA ASP A 61 13.97 -10.51 -7.22
C ASP A 61 13.58 -11.85 -6.60
N SER A 62 13.36 -11.83 -5.29
CA SER A 62 12.72 -12.95 -4.61
C SER A 62 11.24 -13.02 -4.99
N THR A 63 10.62 -14.18 -4.77
CA THR A 63 9.17 -14.34 -4.91
C THR A 63 8.40 -13.35 -4.04
N SER A 64 8.85 -13.07 -2.81
CA SER A 64 8.19 -12.11 -1.92
C SER A 64 8.27 -10.68 -2.46
N THR A 65 9.40 -10.28 -3.05
CA THR A 65 9.54 -8.96 -3.70
C THR A 65 8.57 -8.82 -4.87
N ILE A 66 8.46 -9.84 -5.73
CA ILE A 66 7.54 -9.84 -6.88
C ILE A 66 6.09 -9.74 -6.40
N LEU A 67 5.70 -10.57 -5.42
CA LEU A 67 4.35 -10.52 -4.83
C LEU A 67 4.05 -9.17 -4.17
N ASN A 68 5.04 -8.60 -3.47
CA ASN A 68 4.87 -7.30 -2.84
C ASN A 68 4.65 -6.20 -3.88
N ARG A 69 5.42 -6.22 -4.97
CA ARG A 69 5.24 -5.29 -6.10
C ARG A 69 3.85 -5.38 -6.68
N MET A 70 3.36 -6.58 -6.95
CA MET A 70 2.01 -6.77 -7.49
C MET A 70 0.93 -6.23 -6.56
N GLN A 71 0.95 -6.57 -5.27
CA GLN A 71 -0.09 -6.12 -4.33
C GLN A 71 -0.05 -4.61 -4.08
N ILE A 72 1.15 -4.04 -3.90
CA ILE A 72 1.33 -2.61 -3.59
C ILE A 72 0.94 -1.76 -4.78
N MET A 73 1.41 -2.11 -5.99
CA MET A 73 1.09 -1.33 -7.19
C MET A 73 -0.38 -1.45 -7.55
N ASN A 74 -0.96 -2.65 -7.46
CA ASN A 74 -2.40 -2.82 -7.69
C ASN A 74 -3.22 -2.01 -6.68
N PHE A 75 -2.87 -2.05 -5.40
CA PHE A 75 -3.58 -1.27 -4.40
C PHE A 75 -3.46 0.24 -4.63
N ALA A 76 -2.24 0.75 -4.87
CA ALA A 76 -2.00 2.16 -5.15
C ALA A 76 -2.80 2.65 -6.38
N CYS A 77 -2.83 1.87 -7.47
CA CYS A 77 -3.63 2.20 -8.66
C CYS A 77 -5.14 2.18 -8.41
N ASN A 78 -5.64 1.40 -7.45
CA ASN A 78 -7.07 1.39 -7.10
C ASN A 78 -7.47 2.55 -6.16
N LEU A 79 -6.50 3.21 -5.53
CA LEU A 79 -6.73 4.36 -4.67
C LEU A 79 -6.84 5.68 -5.45
N GLY A 80 -6.32 5.75 -6.69
CA GLY A 80 -6.30 6.94 -7.53
C GLY A 80 -6.58 6.65 -9.00
#